data_AF-A0A2T0TPD8-F1
#
_entry.id   AF-A0A2T0TPD8-F1
#
_cell.length_a   1.000
_cell.length_b   1.000
_cell.length_c   1.000
_cell.angle_alpha   90.00
_cell.angle_beta   90.00
_cell.angle_gamma   90.00
#
_symmetry.space_group_name_H-M   'P 1'
#
loop_
_entity.id
_entity.type
_entity.pdbx_description
1 polymer ?
#
loop_
_entity_poly.entity_id
_entity_poly.type
_entity_poly.pdbx_seq_one_letter_code
_entity_poly.pdbx_strand_id
1 'polypeptide(L)'
;MSDTPRPDDADRPAPPVQESAPPVEAPPGEPAIVEPAAEEPAIVEPAAEEPATEEPATVEPAAEEPATEEPAAPPVPGPARRRQRRVAAALIAVLTLLLGFAIAVQVRNTDTGEALAAAREEDLVGILDSLDAREAQLREQIADQRAALRELSDTDSRTAAALENAAERADALAVLNGTVAAEGPGLVMTIRDPQGRVRVADLLDAVQELRGAGAETMQIDGVRVGVSTAVTGEPGALRVDGRPVTAPYEVVVIGSPQDLQTAMSIPGGVVDRVGRQGGSVDVEQRDRVLVDALRPLDEPQYAQPQPGD
;
A
#
# COMPACT_ATOMS: atom_id res chain seq x y z
N MET A 1 101.93 6.43 14.97
CA MET A 1 101.22 7.69 15.27
C MET A 1 100.33 7.99 14.08
N SER A 2 99.06 7.63 14.17
CA SER A 2 98.01 8.15 13.29
C SER A 2 96.72 8.14 14.09
N ASP A 3 96.24 9.36 14.30
CA ASP A 3 95.06 9.79 15.04
C ASP A 3 93.80 9.57 14.18
N THR A 4 92.68 9.15 14.77
CA THR A 4 91.38 9.14 14.10
C THR A 4 90.28 9.39 15.13
N PRO A 5 89.52 10.49 15.00
CA PRO A 5 88.41 10.80 15.89
C PRO A 5 87.09 10.20 15.39
N ARG A 6 86.14 10.09 16.33
CA ARG A 6 84.72 9.72 16.22
C ARG A 6 83.89 10.98 16.60
N PRO A 7 82.54 10.95 16.62
CA PRO A 7 81.49 10.51 15.68
C PRO A 7 80.73 11.73 15.10
N ASP A 8 79.78 11.55 14.18
CA ASP A 8 78.70 12.53 14.03
C ASP A 8 77.35 11.89 13.69
N ASP A 9 76.32 12.44 14.34
CA ASP A 9 74.92 12.06 14.38
C ASP A 9 74.24 12.20 13.01
N ALA A 10 73.55 11.14 12.58
CA ALA A 10 72.61 11.20 11.46
C ALA A 10 71.40 10.32 11.76
N ASP A 11 70.48 10.81 12.59
CA ASP A 11 69.10 10.31 12.60
C ASP A 11 68.10 11.35 13.15
N ARG A 12 67.48 12.12 12.25
CA ARG A 12 66.18 12.79 12.49
C ARG A 12 65.42 12.98 11.17
N PRO A 13 64.28 12.31 10.96
CA PRO A 13 63.34 12.67 9.89
C PRO A 13 62.45 13.87 10.27
N ALA A 14 62.08 14.66 9.25
CA ALA A 14 61.30 15.89 9.33
C ALA A 14 59.79 15.65 9.62
N PRO A 15 59.06 16.64 10.18
CA PRO A 15 57.63 16.51 10.47
C PRO A 15 56.74 16.68 9.22
N PRO A 16 55.54 16.07 9.17
CA PRO A 16 54.63 16.19 8.04
C PRO A 16 53.89 17.54 8.03
N VAL A 17 53.62 18.02 6.81
CA VAL A 17 52.91 19.25 6.46
C VAL A 17 51.40 19.04 6.68
N GLN A 18 50.73 19.97 7.36
CA GLN A 18 49.28 19.99 7.55
C GLN A 18 48.60 20.54 6.29
N GLU A 19 47.67 19.77 5.71
CA GLU A 19 46.83 20.20 4.61
C GLU A 19 45.50 20.75 5.14
N SER A 20 45.21 21.99 4.77
CA SER A 20 44.11 22.82 5.26
C SER A 20 42.75 22.38 4.70
N ALA A 21 41.74 22.22 5.56
CA ALA A 21 40.36 21.97 5.17
C ALA A 21 39.67 23.23 4.59
N PRO A 22 38.72 23.08 3.63
CA PRO A 22 37.95 24.20 3.10
C PRO A 22 36.81 24.64 4.06
N PRO A 23 36.23 25.84 3.90
CA PRO A 23 35.29 26.43 4.85
C PRO A 23 33.86 25.90 4.68
N VAL A 24 33.17 25.73 5.81
CA VAL A 24 31.77 25.32 5.91
C VAL A 24 30.85 26.51 5.61
N GLU A 25 30.00 26.37 4.60
CA GLU A 25 28.94 27.30 4.24
C GLU A 25 27.68 27.00 5.08
N ALA A 26 27.10 28.02 5.72
CA ALA A 26 25.92 27.90 6.56
C ALA A 26 24.62 27.84 5.73
N PRO A 27 23.62 27.01 6.08
CA PRO A 27 22.36 26.99 5.35
C PRO A 27 21.44 28.18 5.76
N PRO A 28 20.58 28.67 4.84
CA PRO A 28 19.60 29.71 5.14
C PRO A 28 18.39 29.16 5.92
N GLY A 29 17.74 30.03 6.69
CA GLY A 29 16.70 29.70 7.67
C GLY A 29 15.39 29.14 7.12
N GLU A 30 14.74 28.35 7.97
CA GLU A 30 13.41 27.75 7.79
C GLU A 30 12.28 28.79 7.73
N PRO A 31 11.26 28.62 6.88
CA PRO A 31 9.93 29.13 7.15
C PRO A 31 9.15 28.12 8.02
N ALA A 32 8.61 28.61 9.13
CA ALA A 32 7.69 27.87 9.99
C ALA A 32 6.40 27.49 9.23
N ILE A 33 6.06 26.20 9.24
CA ILE A 33 4.77 25.69 8.76
C ILE A 33 4.02 25.10 9.97
N VAL A 34 2.80 25.61 10.15
CA VAL A 34 1.87 25.32 11.24
C VAL A 34 1.26 23.92 11.05
N GLU A 35 1.30 23.09 12.09
CA GLU A 35 0.56 21.81 12.19
C GLU A 35 -0.96 22.03 12.08
N PRO A 36 -1.69 21.22 11.29
CA PRO A 36 -3.06 20.89 11.62
C PRO A 36 -3.09 19.58 12.43
N ALA A 37 -3.78 19.64 13.57
CA ALA A 37 -4.05 18.53 14.46
C ALA A 37 -4.78 17.38 13.75
N ALA A 38 -4.35 16.15 14.04
CA ALA A 38 -5.06 14.93 13.69
C ALA A 38 -6.28 14.75 14.59
N GLU A 39 -7.47 14.64 14.00
CA GLU A 39 -8.69 14.16 14.66
C GLU A 39 -8.92 12.70 14.26
N GLU A 40 -8.97 11.81 15.26
CA GLU A 40 -9.31 10.38 15.14
C GLU A 40 -10.77 10.21 14.68
N PRO A 41 -11.09 9.35 13.69
CA PRO A 41 -12.48 9.06 13.38
C PRO A 41 -13.03 8.01 14.36
N ALA A 42 -14.09 8.41 15.08
CA ALA A 42 -14.89 7.51 15.91
C ALA A 42 -15.69 6.52 15.05
N ILE A 43 -15.59 5.24 15.40
CA ILE A 43 -16.37 4.13 14.85
C ILE A 43 -17.80 4.24 15.41
N VAL A 44 -18.80 4.31 14.52
CA VAL A 44 -20.24 4.24 14.87
C VAL A 44 -20.83 2.99 14.23
N GLU A 45 -21.30 2.05 15.07
CA GLU A 45 -22.11 0.89 14.66
C GLU A 45 -23.42 1.32 14.00
N PRO A 46 -23.89 0.65 12.92
CA PRO A 46 -25.21 0.92 12.36
C PRO A 46 -26.29 0.18 13.16
N ALA A 47 -27.24 0.94 13.71
CA ALA A 47 -28.50 0.41 14.22
C ALA A 47 -29.42 0.01 13.05
N ALA A 48 -30.01 -1.18 13.16
CA ALA A 48 -31.02 -1.69 12.24
C ALA A 48 -32.38 -1.01 12.51
N GLU A 49 -32.98 -0.42 11.47
CA GLU A 49 -34.37 0.06 11.46
C GLU A 49 -35.19 -0.79 10.49
N GLU A 50 -36.29 -1.38 10.99
CA GLU A 50 -37.29 -2.12 10.20
C GLU A 50 -38.19 -1.16 9.39
N PRO A 51 -38.67 -1.56 8.20
CA PRO A 51 -39.49 -0.69 7.37
C PRO A 51 -40.96 -0.71 7.81
N ALA A 52 -41.51 0.48 8.07
CA ALA A 52 -42.95 0.68 8.22
C ALA A 52 -43.62 0.86 6.85
N THR A 53 -44.59 0.00 6.58
CA THR A 53 -45.48 0.03 5.41
C THR A 53 -46.67 0.94 5.72
N GLU A 54 -46.78 2.10 5.08
CA GLU A 54 -48.00 2.91 5.11
C GLU A 54 -48.92 2.58 3.92
N GLU A 55 -50.15 2.24 4.27
CA GLU A 55 -51.30 1.91 3.42
C GLU A 55 -51.96 3.20 2.89
N PRO A 56 -52.45 3.26 1.64
CA PRO A 56 -52.96 4.50 1.08
C PRO A 56 -54.38 4.81 1.57
N ALA A 57 -54.54 5.97 2.21
CA ALA A 57 -55.83 6.53 2.57
C ALA A 57 -56.63 6.95 1.32
N THR A 58 -57.81 6.34 1.20
CA THR A 58 -58.81 6.60 0.16
C THR A 58 -59.61 7.85 0.56
N VAL A 59 -59.66 8.87 -0.30
CA VAL A 59 -60.48 10.07 -0.08
C VAL A 59 -61.88 9.83 -0.62
N GLU A 60 -62.85 9.84 0.29
CA GLU A 60 -64.29 9.72 0.07
C GLU A 60 -64.85 11.05 -0.49
N PRO A 61 -65.71 11.06 -1.54
CA PRO A 61 -66.32 12.28 -2.02
C PRO A 61 -67.57 12.61 -1.21
N ALA A 62 -67.62 13.83 -0.67
CA ALA A 62 -68.80 14.38 -0.03
C ALA A 62 -69.93 14.56 -1.06
N ALA A 63 -71.04 13.87 -0.81
CA ALA A 63 -72.31 14.03 -1.50
C ALA A 63 -73.01 15.32 -1.01
N GLU A 64 -73.39 16.17 -1.95
CA GLU A 64 -74.29 17.30 -1.71
C GLU A 64 -75.72 16.83 -1.97
N GLU A 65 -76.55 16.73 -0.92
CA GLU A 65 -77.98 16.47 -1.02
C GLU A 65 -78.73 17.69 -1.59
N PRO A 66 -79.67 17.51 -2.54
CA PRO A 66 -80.57 18.57 -2.95
C PRO A 66 -81.76 18.64 -1.99
N ALA A 67 -81.96 19.79 -1.35
CA ALA A 67 -83.18 20.08 -0.61
C ALA A 67 -84.37 20.24 -1.58
N THR A 68 -85.41 19.47 -1.29
CA THR A 68 -86.71 19.46 -1.96
C THR A 68 -87.58 20.60 -1.43
N GLU A 69 -88.10 21.47 -2.31
CA GLU A 69 -89.27 22.31 -2.02
C GLU A 69 -90.48 21.80 -2.83
N GLU A 70 -91.52 21.42 -2.10
CA GLU A 70 -92.86 21.00 -2.55
C GLU A 70 -93.77 22.23 -2.84
N PRO A 71 -95.00 22.10 -3.40
CA PRO A 71 -95.47 22.92 -4.51
C PRO A 71 -96.55 23.94 -4.10
N ALA A 72 -96.60 25.07 -4.80
CA ALA A 72 -97.72 26.02 -4.71
C ALA A 72 -98.53 26.06 -6.03
N ALA A 73 -99.82 25.79 -5.90
CA ALA A 73 -100.82 25.67 -6.96
C ALA A 73 -101.17 27.01 -7.68
N PRO A 74 -101.81 26.96 -8.88
CA PRO A 74 -101.81 28.06 -9.85
C PRO A 74 -103.05 28.98 -9.78
N PRO A 75 -103.01 30.15 -10.45
CA PRO A 75 -104.23 30.73 -11.00
C PRO A 75 -104.14 31.07 -12.51
N VAL A 76 -105.06 30.44 -13.26
CA VAL A 76 -105.92 30.88 -14.38
C VAL A 76 -105.43 31.78 -15.54
N PRO A 77 -105.90 31.53 -16.79
CA PRO A 77 -105.34 32.12 -18.02
C PRO A 77 -106.07 33.39 -18.49
N GLY A 78 -105.31 34.37 -18.99
CA GLY A 78 -105.81 35.57 -19.69
C GLY A 78 -105.18 35.70 -21.10
N PRO A 79 -105.95 36.09 -22.14
CA PRO A 79 -105.50 36.01 -23.53
C PRO A 79 -104.80 37.31 -23.99
N ALA A 80 -103.48 37.26 -24.18
CA ALA A 80 -102.76 38.28 -24.97
C ALA A 80 -101.50 37.68 -25.65
N ARG A 81 -101.62 36.45 -26.17
CA ARG A 81 -100.57 35.80 -26.97
C ARG A 81 -100.67 36.21 -28.44
N ARG A 82 -99.79 37.11 -28.90
CA ARG A 82 -99.20 36.99 -30.26
C ARG A 82 -98.03 37.93 -30.55
N ARG A 83 -97.96 39.13 -30.00
CA ARG A 83 -96.89 40.10 -30.30
C ARG A 83 -95.57 39.81 -29.55
N GLN A 84 -95.66 39.48 -28.26
CA GLN A 84 -94.50 39.20 -27.41
C GLN A 84 -93.78 37.89 -27.81
N ARG A 85 -94.53 36.92 -28.36
CA ARG A 85 -93.98 35.67 -28.90
C ARG A 85 -93.10 35.90 -30.15
N ARG A 86 -93.36 36.97 -30.93
CA ARG A 86 -92.52 37.34 -32.09
C ARG A 86 -91.22 38.02 -31.67
N VAL A 87 -91.26 38.86 -30.63
CA VAL A 87 -90.05 39.51 -30.07
C VAL A 87 -89.16 38.47 -29.39
N ALA A 88 -89.75 37.56 -28.61
CA ALA A 88 -89.03 36.43 -28.04
C ALA A 88 -88.45 35.50 -29.11
N ALA A 89 -89.22 35.18 -30.18
CA ALA A 89 -88.71 34.37 -31.29
C ALA A 89 -87.57 35.07 -32.06
N ALA A 90 -87.62 36.39 -32.23
CA ALA A 90 -86.55 37.15 -32.86
C ALA A 90 -85.27 37.18 -32.00
N LEU A 91 -85.41 37.36 -30.69
CA LEU A 91 -84.29 37.28 -29.75
C LEU A 91 -83.67 35.88 -29.73
N ILE A 92 -84.49 34.82 -29.72
CA ILE A 92 -84.00 33.44 -29.80
C ILE A 92 -83.26 33.22 -31.12
N ALA A 93 -83.80 33.67 -32.26
CA ALA A 93 -83.14 33.51 -33.56
C ALA A 93 -81.77 34.21 -33.62
N VAL A 94 -81.68 35.44 -33.10
CA VAL A 94 -80.41 36.19 -33.01
C VAL A 94 -79.43 35.52 -32.06
N LEU A 95 -79.88 35.07 -30.88
CA LEU A 95 -79.05 34.31 -29.94
C LEU A 95 -78.55 32.99 -30.54
N THR A 96 -79.39 32.24 -31.24
CA THR A 96 -78.98 31.01 -31.92
C THR A 96 -78.03 31.27 -33.08
N LEU A 97 -78.16 32.41 -33.76
CA LEU A 97 -77.26 32.78 -34.85
C LEU A 97 -75.91 33.26 -34.32
N LEU A 98 -75.89 34.04 -33.23
CA LEU A 98 -74.66 34.42 -32.54
C LEU A 98 -73.98 33.22 -31.88
N LEU A 99 -74.76 32.29 -31.31
CA LEU A 99 -74.23 31.05 -30.75
C LEU A 99 -73.69 30.13 -31.84
N GLY A 100 -74.40 29.98 -32.96
CA GLY A 100 -73.93 29.24 -34.12
C GLY A 100 -72.68 29.87 -34.75
N PHE A 101 -72.62 31.20 -34.80
CA PHE A 101 -71.44 31.94 -35.26
C PHE A 101 -70.27 31.81 -34.28
N ALA A 102 -70.52 31.88 -32.97
CA ALA A 102 -69.50 31.67 -31.94
C ALA A 102 -68.96 30.25 -31.99
N ILE A 103 -69.83 29.23 -32.12
CA ILE A 103 -69.42 27.84 -32.31
C ILE A 103 -68.64 27.68 -33.62
N ALA A 104 -69.08 28.30 -34.72
CA ALA A 104 -68.35 28.23 -36.00
C ALA A 104 -66.97 28.91 -35.93
N VAL A 105 -66.85 30.05 -35.26
CA VAL A 105 -65.57 30.74 -35.00
C VAL A 105 -64.71 29.93 -34.05
N GLN A 106 -65.30 29.33 -33.02
CA GLN A 106 -64.59 28.48 -32.07
C GLN A 106 -64.09 27.22 -32.76
N VAL A 107 -64.86 26.59 -33.65
CA VAL A 107 -64.44 25.45 -34.48
C VAL A 107 -63.39 25.87 -35.52
N ARG A 108 -63.52 27.04 -36.15
CA ARG A 108 -62.53 27.59 -37.09
C ARG A 108 -61.21 28.00 -36.41
N ASN A 109 -61.27 28.46 -35.16
CA ASN A 109 -60.08 28.68 -34.32
C ASN A 109 -59.60 27.39 -33.64
N THR A 110 -60.37 26.30 -33.71
CA THR A 110 -59.98 24.93 -33.31
C THR A 110 -59.48 24.16 -34.54
N ASP A 111 -58.82 24.85 -35.48
CA ASP A 111 -57.86 24.21 -36.41
C ASP A 111 -56.60 23.81 -35.63
N THR A 112 -56.79 22.93 -34.65
CA THR A 112 -55.74 22.23 -33.87
C THR A 112 -55.21 21.00 -34.61
N GLY A 113 -55.57 20.82 -35.89
CA GLY A 113 -55.19 19.68 -36.72
C GLY A 113 -53.88 19.89 -37.50
N GLU A 114 -53.57 21.11 -37.95
CA GLU A 114 -52.34 21.39 -38.69
C GLU A 114 -51.12 21.64 -37.78
N ALA A 115 -51.34 22.14 -36.55
CA ALA A 115 -50.28 22.31 -35.55
C ALA A 115 -49.88 21.00 -34.82
N LEU A 116 -50.72 19.94 -34.85
CA LEU A 116 -50.44 18.66 -34.19
C LEU A 116 -49.76 17.61 -35.09
N ALA A 117 -49.73 17.81 -36.41
CA ALA A 117 -49.09 16.89 -37.35
C ALA A 117 -47.64 17.30 -37.68
N ALA A 118 -47.34 18.60 -37.74
CA ALA A 118 -45.98 19.11 -37.90
C ALA A 118 -45.13 19.05 -36.61
N ALA A 119 -45.76 19.07 -35.43
CA ALA A 119 -45.07 19.02 -34.14
C ALA A 119 -44.58 17.60 -33.72
N ARG A 120 -45.10 16.52 -34.32
CA ARG A 120 -44.71 15.15 -33.92
C ARG A 120 -43.35 14.72 -34.44
N GLU A 121 -42.94 15.25 -35.59
CA GLU A 121 -41.65 14.91 -36.20
C GLU A 121 -40.53 15.73 -35.57
N GLU A 122 -40.75 17.03 -35.35
CA GLU A 122 -39.80 17.92 -34.66
C GLU A 122 -39.57 17.53 -33.19
N ASP A 123 -40.62 17.15 -32.45
CA ASP A 123 -40.48 16.68 -31.07
C ASP A 123 -39.77 15.32 -30.98
N LEU A 124 -40.01 14.39 -31.93
CA LEU A 124 -39.29 13.11 -31.96
C LEU A 124 -37.80 13.33 -32.26
N VAL A 125 -37.47 14.23 -33.19
CA VAL A 125 -36.09 14.61 -33.50
C VAL A 125 -35.43 15.24 -32.28
N GLY A 126 -36.12 16.14 -31.57
CA GLY A 126 -35.60 16.73 -30.33
C GLY A 126 -35.38 15.71 -29.21
N ILE A 127 -36.28 14.73 -29.05
CA ILE A 127 -36.09 13.63 -28.10
C ILE A 127 -34.90 12.74 -28.52
N LEU A 128 -34.78 12.41 -29.80
CA LEU A 128 -33.66 11.63 -30.34
C LEU A 128 -32.33 12.35 -30.13
N ASP A 129 -32.23 13.63 -30.47
CA ASP A 129 -31.03 14.44 -30.23
C ASP A 129 -30.68 14.50 -28.74
N SER A 130 -31.68 14.60 -27.85
CA SER A 130 -31.47 14.58 -26.41
C SER A 130 -31.00 13.22 -25.88
N LEU A 131 -31.48 12.12 -26.48
CA LEU A 131 -31.06 10.77 -26.17
C LEU A 131 -29.65 10.51 -26.70
N ASP A 132 -29.33 10.95 -27.91
CA ASP A 132 -27.99 10.85 -28.51
C ASP A 132 -26.97 11.66 -27.70
N ALA A 133 -27.33 12.87 -27.25
CA ALA A 133 -26.50 13.68 -26.37
C ALA A 133 -26.27 13.01 -25.00
N ARG A 134 -27.33 12.43 -24.40
CA ARG A 134 -27.21 11.66 -23.15
C ARG A 134 -26.38 10.40 -23.33
N GLU A 135 -26.53 9.71 -24.46
CA GLU A 135 -25.78 8.51 -24.78
C GLU A 135 -24.30 8.84 -24.99
N ALA A 136 -23.98 9.92 -25.70
CA ALA A 136 -22.61 10.42 -25.84
C ALA A 136 -21.99 10.76 -24.48
N GLN A 137 -22.72 11.48 -23.63
CA GLN A 137 -22.28 11.81 -22.27
C GLN A 137 -22.04 10.55 -21.42
N LEU A 138 -22.96 9.58 -21.44
CA LEU A 138 -22.80 8.33 -20.70
C LEU A 138 -21.62 7.51 -21.23
N ARG A 139 -21.38 7.51 -22.55
CA ARG A 139 -20.21 6.85 -23.15
C ARG A 139 -18.90 7.49 -22.70
N GLU A 140 -18.85 8.83 -22.63
CA GLU A 140 -17.70 9.57 -22.09
C GLU A 140 -17.46 9.23 -20.62
N GLN A 141 -18.50 9.28 -19.79
CA GLN A 141 -18.41 8.90 -18.38
C GLN A 141 -17.93 7.45 -18.18
N ILE A 142 -18.42 6.51 -18.98
CA ILE A 142 -17.96 5.12 -18.96
C ILE A 142 -16.49 5.02 -19.37
N ALA A 143 -16.05 5.80 -20.38
CA ALA A 143 -14.66 5.81 -20.81
C ALA A 143 -13.73 6.35 -19.71
N ASP A 144 -14.13 7.44 -19.06
CA ASP A 144 -13.39 8.06 -17.94
C ASP A 144 -13.32 7.14 -16.73
N GLN A 145 -14.45 6.53 -16.32
CA GLN A 145 -14.47 5.57 -15.21
C GLN A 145 -13.60 4.34 -15.49
N ARG A 146 -13.62 3.82 -16.72
CA ARG A 146 -12.74 2.72 -17.12
C ARG A 146 -11.27 3.14 -17.13
N ALA A 147 -10.95 4.39 -17.45
CA ALA A 147 -9.59 4.92 -17.37
C ALA A 147 -9.13 5.06 -15.91
N ALA A 148 -9.98 5.62 -15.05
CA ALA A 148 -9.71 5.74 -13.61
C ALA A 148 -9.52 4.37 -12.93
N LEU A 149 -10.35 3.37 -13.25
CA LEU A 149 -10.19 2.01 -12.75
C LEU A 149 -8.87 1.37 -13.20
N ARG A 150 -8.45 1.61 -14.44
CA ARG A 150 -7.17 1.12 -14.97
C ARG A 150 -5.99 1.76 -14.23
N GLU A 151 -6.01 3.08 -14.05
CA GLU A 151 -4.95 3.79 -13.32
C GLU A 151 -4.84 3.33 -11.87
N LEU A 152 -5.97 3.13 -11.18
CA LEU A 152 -5.99 2.61 -9.80
C LEU A 152 -5.42 1.18 -9.75
N SER A 153 -5.86 0.29 -10.65
CA SER A 153 -5.37 -1.09 -10.71
C SER A 153 -3.86 -1.17 -11.00
N ASP A 154 -3.36 -0.29 -11.89
CA ASP A 154 -1.93 -0.20 -12.19
C ASP A 154 -1.14 0.34 -10.99
N THR A 155 -1.68 1.31 -10.26
CA THR A 155 -1.08 1.86 -9.03
C THR A 155 -1.00 0.81 -7.94
N ASP A 156 -2.08 0.08 -7.68
CA ASP A 156 -2.11 -1.01 -6.69
C ASP A 156 -1.09 -2.10 -7.04
N SER A 157 -1.01 -2.47 -8.32
CA SER A 157 -0.03 -3.46 -8.80
C SER A 157 1.41 -3.00 -8.59
N ARG A 158 1.70 -1.71 -8.85
CA ARG A 158 3.03 -1.13 -8.60
C ARG A 158 3.37 -1.10 -7.11
N THR A 159 2.43 -0.71 -6.26
CA THR A 159 2.61 -0.68 -4.81
C THR A 159 2.85 -2.07 -4.24
N ALA A 160 2.08 -3.07 -4.68
CA ALA A 160 2.27 -4.46 -4.27
C ALA A 160 3.68 -4.98 -4.64
N ALA A 161 4.11 -4.73 -5.88
CA ALA A 161 5.46 -5.10 -6.32
C ALA A 161 6.56 -4.37 -5.53
N ALA A 162 6.36 -3.10 -5.19
CA ALA A 162 7.31 -2.33 -4.38
C ALA A 162 7.41 -2.88 -2.95
N LEU A 163 6.29 -3.23 -2.32
CA LEU A 163 6.25 -3.85 -1.00
C LEU A 163 6.92 -5.22 -0.98
N GLU A 164 6.65 -6.05 -1.98
CA GLU A 164 7.30 -7.37 -2.12
C GLU A 164 8.82 -7.21 -2.24
N ASN A 165 9.29 -6.29 -3.09
CA ASN A 165 10.73 -6.02 -3.22
C ASN A 165 11.35 -5.48 -1.93
N ALA A 166 10.62 -4.65 -1.19
CA ALA A 166 11.07 -4.15 0.11
C ALA A 166 11.15 -5.27 1.16
N ALA A 167 10.18 -6.19 1.17
CA ALA A 167 10.18 -7.35 2.05
C ALA A 167 11.34 -8.30 1.74
N GLU A 168 11.57 -8.63 0.46
CA GLU A 168 12.72 -9.45 0.03
C GLU A 168 14.06 -8.84 0.45
N ARG A 169 14.21 -7.51 0.29
CA ARG A 169 15.41 -6.79 0.73
C ARG A 169 15.55 -6.81 2.26
N ALA A 170 14.45 -6.65 2.99
CA ALA A 170 14.45 -6.72 4.45
C ALA A 170 14.89 -8.10 4.92
N ASP A 171 14.39 -9.17 4.30
CA ASP A 171 14.79 -10.56 4.62
C ASP A 171 16.27 -10.81 4.29
N ALA A 172 16.75 -10.37 3.13
CA ALA A 172 18.16 -10.48 2.76
C ALA A 172 19.06 -9.74 3.76
N LEU A 173 18.69 -8.52 4.15
CA LEU A 173 19.42 -7.74 5.16
C LEU A 173 19.33 -8.40 6.55
N ALA A 174 18.20 -9.01 6.90
CA ALA A 174 18.03 -9.71 8.16
C ALA A 174 18.97 -10.93 8.26
N VAL A 175 19.12 -11.69 7.17
CA VAL A 175 20.07 -12.81 7.09
C VAL A 175 21.51 -12.31 7.20
N LEU A 176 21.86 -11.24 6.47
CA LEU A 176 23.20 -10.64 6.50
C LEU A 176 23.58 -10.10 7.89
N ASN A 177 22.65 -9.44 8.57
CA ASN A 177 22.85 -8.92 9.93
C ASN A 177 22.77 -10.03 11.00
N GLY A 178 22.30 -11.21 10.61
CA GLY A 178 22.13 -12.36 11.49
C GLY A 178 20.97 -12.25 12.47
N THR A 179 19.95 -11.45 12.15
CA THR A 179 18.76 -11.23 13.01
C THR A 179 17.69 -12.29 12.81
N VAL A 180 17.76 -13.05 11.73
CA VAL A 180 16.90 -14.22 11.45
C VAL A 180 17.73 -15.47 11.22
N ALA A 181 17.11 -16.63 11.43
CA ALA A 181 17.68 -17.91 11.09
C ALA A 181 17.78 -18.06 9.57
N ALA A 182 18.74 -18.85 9.11
CA ALA A 182 18.93 -19.13 7.70
C ALA A 182 19.17 -20.62 7.49
N GLU A 183 18.78 -21.12 6.31
CA GLU A 183 19.02 -22.49 5.91
C GLU A 183 19.48 -22.57 4.46
N GLY A 184 20.30 -23.56 4.16
CA GLY A 184 20.86 -23.72 2.83
C GLY A 184 21.90 -24.83 2.78
N PRO A 185 22.48 -25.10 1.60
CA PRO A 185 23.60 -26.01 1.48
C PRO A 185 24.79 -25.48 2.29
N GLY A 186 25.61 -26.40 2.78
CA GLY A 186 26.78 -26.00 3.55
C GLY A 186 27.55 -27.16 4.16
N LEU A 187 28.10 -26.88 5.32
CA LEU A 187 29.08 -27.72 6.00
C LEU A 187 28.82 -27.68 7.51
N VAL A 188 28.96 -28.83 8.16
CA VAL A 188 29.16 -28.93 9.61
C VAL A 188 30.60 -29.36 9.88
N MET A 189 31.37 -28.51 10.56
CA MET A 189 32.75 -28.78 10.94
C MET A 189 32.84 -28.99 12.45
N THR A 190 33.39 -30.13 12.87
CA THR A 190 33.58 -30.47 14.29
C THR A 190 35.07 -30.47 14.64
N ILE A 191 35.50 -29.54 15.49
CA ILE A 191 36.88 -29.42 15.97
C ILE A 191 36.98 -30.07 17.36
N ARG A 192 37.65 -31.22 17.43
CA ARG A 192 37.91 -31.94 18.68
C ARG A 192 39.27 -31.51 19.24
N ASP A 193 39.29 -31.15 20.52
CA ASP A 193 40.50 -30.68 21.22
C ASP A 193 40.65 -31.39 22.58
N PRO A 194 41.05 -32.67 22.59
CA PRO A 194 41.16 -33.44 23.84
C PRO A 194 42.28 -32.93 24.77
N GLN A 195 43.21 -32.13 24.25
CA GLN A 195 44.33 -31.57 25.03
C GLN A 195 44.11 -30.12 25.46
N GLY A 196 43.01 -29.48 25.05
CA GLY A 196 42.73 -28.07 25.34
C GLY A 196 43.75 -27.11 24.74
N ARG A 197 44.31 -27.44 23.57
CA ARG A 197 45.42 -26.71 22.93
C ARG A 197 45.01 -25.81 21.77
N VAL A 198 43.75 -25.89 21.32
CA VAL A 198 43.21 -25.01 20.28
C VAL A 198 43.22 -23.57 20.80
N ARG A 199 43.80 -22.66 20.02
CA ARG A 199 43.96 -21.25 20.40
C ARG A 199 42.88 -20.40 19.73
N VAL A 200 42.74 -19.17 20.21
CA VAL A 200 41.92 -18.11 19.58
C VAL A 200 42.25 -17.97 18.10
N ALA A 201 43.53 -17.95 17.74
CA ALA A 201 43.96 -17.82 16.34
C ALA A 201 43.46 -18.97 15.47
N ASP A 202 43.38 -20.20 15.99
CA ASP A 202 42.98 -21.35 15.19
C ASP A 202 41.47 -21.30 14.85
N LEU A 203 40.62 -20.88 15.80
CA LEU A 203 39.18 -20.63 15.53
C LEU A 203 38.95 -19.39 14.65
N LEU A 204 39.70 -18.31 14.88
CA LEU A 204 39.60 -17.11 14.05
C LEU A 204 39.97 -17.44 12.61
N ASP A 205 41.09 -18.13 12.39
CA ASP A 205 41.50 -18.54 11.05
C ASP A 205 40.43 -19.41 10.39
N ALA A 206 39.78 -20.33 11.12
CA ALA A 206 38.66 -21.11 10.59
C ALA A 206 37.54 -20.23 10.05
N VAL A 207 37.13 -19.21 10.82
CA VAL A 207 36.13 -18.23 10.38
C VAL A 207 36.60 -17.48 9.14
N GLN A 208 37.86 -17.05 9.12
CA GLN A 208 38.41 -16.25 8.02
C GLN A 208 38.57 -17.06 6.73
N GLU A 209 39.03 -18.31 6.81
CA GLU A 209 39.13 -19.22 5.67
C GLU A 209 37.74 -19.54 5.10
N LEU A 210 36.74 -19.81 5.96
CA LEU A 210 35.36 -20.02 5.53
C LEU A 210 34.77 -18.78 4.85
N ARG A 211 35.02 -17.57 5.39
CA ARG A 211 34.64 -16.31 4.74
C ARG A 211 35.30 -16.12 3.39
N GLY A 212 36.61 -16.40 3.30
CA GLY A 212 37.37 -16.33 2.05
C GLY A 212 36.84 -17.30 0.99
N ALA A 213 36.25 -18.41 1.43
CA ALA A 213 35.64 -19.43 0.58
C ALA A 213 34.18 -19.16 0.18
N GLY A 214 33.62 -18.00 0.55
CA GLY A 214 32.25 -17.63 0.20
C GLY A 214 31.19 -18.14 1.17
N ALA A 215 31.53 -18.37 2.44
CA ALA A 215 30.53 -18.58 3.47
C ALA A 215 29.59 -17.37 3.59
N GLU A 216 28.29 -17.60 3.48
CA GLU A 216 27.27 -16.57 3.56
C GLU A 216 26.87 -16.29 5.01
N THR A 217 26.75 -17.36 5.81
CA THR A 217 26.43 -17.25 7.23
C THR A 217 26.98 -18.44 8.00
N MET A 218 27.32 -18.25 9.27
CA MET A 218 27.85 -19.32 10.11
C MET A 218 27.56 -19.11 11.59
N GLN A 219 27.62 -20.19 12.36
CA GLN A 219 27.62 -20.16 13.81
C GLN A 219 28.69 -21.07 14.41
N ILE A 220 29.15 -20.75 15.60
CA ILE A 220 30.07 -21.58 16.41
C ILE A 220 29.39 -21.86 17.73
N ASP A 221 29.11 -23.12 18.05
CA ASP A 221 28.46 -23.55 19.31
C ASP A 221 27.20 -22.71 19.65
N GLY A 222 26.35 -22.45 18.65
CA GLY A 222 25.14 -21.64 18.80
C GLY A 222 25.38 -20.13 18.91
N VAL A 223 26.58 -19.65 18.60
CA VAL A 223 26.92 -18.22 18.50
C VAL A 223 26.92 -17.79 17.03
N ARG A 224 26.00 -16.91 16.63
CA ARG A 224 25.94 -16.33 15.29
C ARG A 224 27.20 -15.51 15.03
N VAL A 225 27.95 -15.89 13.99
CA VAL A 225 29.15 -15.17 13.59
C VAL A 225 28.75 -14.06 12.62
N GLY A 226 29.01 -12.81 13.01
CA GLY A 226 28.83 -11.61 12.20
C GLY A 226 30.14 -10.86 11.99
N VAL A 227 30.08 -9.71 11.33
CA VAL A 227 31.26 -8.89 10.98
C VAL A 227 32.12 -8.53 12.19
N SER A 228 31.48 -8.19 13.32
CA SER A 228 32.14 -7.77 14.56
C SER A 228 32.27 -8.88 15.59
N THR A 229 32.08 -10.15 15.20
CA THR A 229 32.25 -11.27 16.13
C THR A 229 33.69 -11.37 16.60
N ALA A 230 33.86 -11.49 17.92
CA ALA A 230 35.16 -11.59 18.57
C ALA A 230 35.37 -13.00 19.14
N VAL A 231 36.52 -13.60 18.81
CA VAL A 231 37.02 -14.80 19.49
C VAL A 231 38.06 -14.39 20.52
N THR A 232 37.88 -14.80 21.77
CA THR A 232 38.74 -14.38 22.90
C THR A 232 39.00 -15.55 23.86
N GLY A 233 39.83 -15.32 24.88
CA GLY A 233 40.15 -16.32 25.90
C GLY A 233 41.50 -16.99 25.69
N GLU A 234 41.69 -18.13 26.35
CA GLU A 234 42.92 -18.93 26.35
C GLU A 234 42.59 -20.37 25.94
N PRO A 235 43.58 -21.18 25.48
CA PRO A 235 43.35 -22.58 25.14
C PRO A 235 42.63 -23.36 26.24
N GLY A 236 41.57 -24.08 25.88
CA GLY A 236 40.68 -24.79 26.80
C GLY A 236 39.60 -23.92 27.49
N ALA A 237 39.63 -22.61 27.31
CA ALA A 237 38.67 -21.65 27.87
C ALA A 237 38.35 -20.53 26.85
N LEU A 238 38.05 -20.92 25.62
CA LEU A 238 37.74 -20.01 24.52
C LEU A 238 36.33 -19.40 24.67
N ARG A 239 36.14 -18.23 24.08
CA ARG A 239 34.86 -17.51 24.06
C ARG A 239 34.59 -16.92 22.68
N VAL A 240 33.33 -16.96 22.25
CA VAL A 240 32.84 -16.29 21.03
C VAL A 240 31.78 -15.27 21.44
N ASP A 241 31.99 -14.00 21.12
CA ASP A 241 31.16 -12.86 21.59
C ASP A 241 30.89 -12.91 23.10
N GLY A 242 31.95 -13.22 23.87
CA GLY A 242 31.91 -13.31 25.33
C GLY A 242 31.29 -14.61 25.88
N ARG A 243 30.58 -15.39 25.05
CA ARG A 243 29.99 -16.68 25.45
C ARG A 243 31.06 -17.77 25.47
N PRO A 244 31.20 -18.54 26.56
CA PRO A 244 32.14 -19.64 26.62
C PRO A 244 31.75 -20.74 25.64
N VAL A 245 32.74 -21.28 24.95
CA VAL A 245 32.62 -22.40 24.01
C VAL A 245 33.56 -23.52 24.45
N THR A 246 33.17 -24.78 24.24
CA THR A 246 33.91 -25.93 24.77
C THR A 246 34.02 -27.04 23.74
N ALA A 247 35.21 -27.64 23.65
CA ALA A 247 35.44 -28.72 22.71
C ALA A 247 34.52 -29.94 22.97
N PRO A 248 34.01 -30.60 21.91
CA PRO A 248 34.25 -30.29 20.51
C PRO A 248 33.52 -29.02 20.05
N TYR A 249 34.23 -28.14 19.34
CA TYR A 249 33.64 -26.92 18.79
C TYR A 249 32.93 -27.25 17.48
N GLU A 250 31.64 -26.96 17.41
CA GLU A 250 30.82 -27.18 16.23
C GLU A 250 30.66 -25.87 15.46
N VAL A 251 31.06 -25.89 14.19
CA VAL A 251 30.90 -24.78 13.26
C VAL A 251 29.92 -25.19 12.17
N VAL A 252 28.75 -24.57 12.15
CA VAL A 252 27.75 -24.76 11.10
C VAL A 252 27.80 -23.57 10.16
N VAL A 253 27.94 -23.81 8.87
CA VAL A 253 28.16 -22.76 7.87
C VAL A 253 27.35 -23.03 6.61
N ILE A 254 26.68 -21.99 6.11
CA ILE A 254 25.96 -21.97 4.84
C ILE A 254 26.87 -21.39 3.76
N GLY A 255 26.91 -22.05 2.61
CA GLY A 255 27.70 -21.66 1.45
C GLY A 255 27.89 -22.85 0.51
N SER A 256 28.68 -22.67 -0.56
CA SER A 256 29.03 -23.76 -1.49
C SER A 256 29.81 -24.86 -0.75
N PRO A 257 29.24 -26.07 -0.56
CA PRO A 257 29.90 -27.12 0.23
C PRO A 257 31.27 -27.52 -0.33
N GLN A 258 31.40 -27.45 -1.66
CA GLN A 258 32.65 -27.77 -2.37
C GLN A 258 33.72 -26.71 -2.09
N ASP A 259 33.40 -25.42 -2.20
CA ASP A 259 34.36 -24.34 -1.99
C ASP A 259 34.81 -24.28 -0.53
N LEU A 260 33.87 -24.45 0.41
CA LEU A 260 34.16 -24.52 1.84
C LEU A 260 35.07 -25.71 2.18
N GLN A 261 34.79 -26.89 1.63
CA GLN A 261 35.62 -28.09 1.82
C GLN A 261 37.03 -27.91 1.24
N THR A 262 37.14 -27.28 0.07
CA THR A 262 38.44 -26.99 -0.55
C THR A 262 39.26 -26.06 0.33
N ALA A 263 38.65 -25.01 0.88
CA ALA A 263 39.33 -24.09 1.79
C ALA A 263 39.84 -24.77 3.07
N MET A 264 39.04 -25.66 3.67
CA MET A 264 39.49 -26.42 4.86
C MET A 264 40.60 -27.42 4.55
N SER A 265 40.71 -27.86 3.29
CA SER A 265 41.75 -28.80 2.84
C SER A 265 43.07 -28.11 2.44
N ILE A 266 43.17 -26.78 2.55
CA ILE A 266 44.38 -26.05 2.17
C ILE A 266 45.55 -26.47 3.08
N PRO A 267 46.67 -26.94 2.51
CA PRO A 267 47.84 -27.34 3.30
C PRO A 267 48.38 -26.21 4.19
N GLY A 268 48.72 -26.56 5.42
CA GLY A 268 49.15 -25.62 6.45
C GLY A 268 48.03 -24.82 7.08
N GLY A 269 46.77 -25.02 6.67
CA GLY A 269 45.57 -24.37 7.19
C GLY A 269 45.14 -24.86 8.58
N VAL A 270 43.86 -24.65 8.89
CA VAL A 270 43.28 -24.92 10.22
C VAL A 270 43.36 -26.39 10.59
N VAL A 271 42.99 -27.30 9.67
CA VAL A 271 42.98 -28.75 9.92
C VAL A 271 44.38 -29.24 10.33
N ASP A 272 45.42 -28.82 9.59
CA ASP A 272 46.82 -29.19 9.88
C ASP A 272 47.33 -28.57 11.19
N ARG A 273 46.94 -27.33 11.49
CA ARG A 273 47.32 -26.65 12.74
C ARG A 273 46.72 -27.34 13.95
N VAL A 274 45.42 -27.62 13.93
CA VAL A 274 44.71 -28.36 14.99
C VAL A 274 45.29 -29.77 15.14
N GLY A 275 45.56 -30.46 14.04
CA GLY A 275 46.18 -31.79 14.05
C GLY A 275 47.55 -31.80 14.75
N ARG A 276 48.41 -30.82 14.47
CA ARG A 276 49.72 -30.68 15.16
C ARG A 276 49.60 -30.39 16.65
N GLN A 277 48.48 -29.84 17.11
CA GLN A 277 48.19 -29.58 18.51
C GLN A 277 47.60 -30.81 19.23
N GLY A 278 47.37 -31.92 18.52
CA GLY A 278 46.79 -33.14 19.07
C GLY A 278 45.26 -33.18 19.04
N GLY A 279 44.63 -32.25 18.32
CA GLY A 279 43.20 -32.27 18.02
C GLY A 279 42.88 -32.96 16.70
N SER A 280 41.61 -32.93 16.31
CA SER A 280 41.16 -33.35 14.99
C SER A 280 40.01 -32.47 14.49
N VAL A 281 39.91 -32.33 13.18
CA VAL A 281 38.82 -31.61 12.52
C VAL A 281 38.10 -32.59 11.62
N ASP A 282 36.79 -32.66 11.76
CA ASP A 282 35.89 -33.43 10.90
C ASP A 282 34.99 -32.47 10.13
N VAL A 283 34.81 -32.71 8.84
CA VAL A 283 34.20 -31.76 7.90
C VAL A 283 33.15 -32.55 7.12
N GLU A 284 31.88 -32.25 7.36
CA GLU A 284 30.76 -32.95 6.74
C GLU A 284 29.93 -31.99 5.88
N GLN A 285 29.92 -32.23 4.57
CA GLN A 285 29.06 -31.51 3.64
C GLN A 285 27.60 -31.95 3.80
N ARG A 286 26.68 -30.99 3.71
CA ARG A 286 25.24 -31.23 3.82
C ARG A 286 24.51 -30.39 2.78
N ASP A 287 23.49 -30.98 2.15
CA ASP A 287 22.62 -30.26 1.22
C ASP A 287 21.75 -29.21 1.94
N ARG A 288 21.53 -29.41 3.25
CA ARG A 288 20.80 -28.48 4.11
C ARG A 288 21.43 -28.46 5.50
N VAL A 289 21.90 -27.28 5.91
CA VAL A 289 22.25 -26.94 7.28
C VAL A 289 21.33 -25.81 7.75
N LEU A 290 21.15 -25.72 9.06
CA LEU A 290 20.39 -24.65 9.71
C LEU A 290 21.34 -23.84 10.58
N VAL A 291 21.39 -22.53 10.34
CA VAL A 291 22.02 -21.56 11.24
C VAL A 291 20.91 -20.79 11.93
N ASP A 292 20.57 -21.24 13.13
CA ASP A 292 19.46 -20.74 13.95
C ASP A 292 19.89 -19.74 15.03
N ALA A 293 21.20 -19.63 15.29
CA ALA A 293 21.71 -18.61 16.17
C ALA A 293 21.45 -17.21 15.61
N LEU A 294 20.96 -16.32 16.48
CA LEU A 294 20.66 -14.93 16.15
C LEU A 294 21.66 -13.99 16.81
N ARG A 295 21.92 -12.86 16.15
CA ARG A 295 22.69 -11.75 16.69
C ARG A 295 21.74 -10.69 17.23
N PRO A 296 21.89 -10.26 18.49
CA PRO A 296 21.14 -9.12 18.99
C PRO A 296 21.59 -7.86 18.23
N LEU A 297 20.62 -7.02 17.87
CA LEU A 297 20.91 -5.68 17.37
C LEU A 297 21.13 -4.76 18.56
N ASP A 298 22.28 -4.10 18.60
CA ASP A 298 22.53 -3.02 19.54
C ASP A 298 21.75 -1.79 19.08
N GLU A 299 20.99 -1.18 19.99
CA GLU A 299 20.28 0.06 19.68
C GLU A 299 21.28 1.23 19.59
N PRO A 300 21.42 1.88 18.42
CA PRO A 300 22.37 2.96 18.24
C PRO A 300 21.94 4.19 19.04
N GLN A 301 22.86 4.76 19.83
CA GLN A 301 22.59 5.98 20.61
C GLN A 301 22.60 7.26 19.77
N TYR A 302 23.38 7.26 18.68
CA TYR A 302 23.64 8.47 17.87
C TYR A 302 23.29 8.31 16.39
N ALA A 303 23.18 7.08 15.90
CA ALA A 303 22.85 6.81 14.51
C ALA A 303 21.37 6.48 14.38
N GLN A 304 20.73 6.97 13.33
CA GLN A 304 19.36 6.60 12.98
C GLN A 304 19.32 6.22 11.50
N PRO A 305 18.51 5.21 11.11
CA PRO A 305 18.31 4.92 9.70
C PRO A 305 17.68 6.14 9.03
N GLN A 306 18.16 6.49 7.83
CA GLN A 306 17.53 7.51 7.02
C GLN A 306 16.10 7.05 6.67
N PRO A 307 15.07 7.89 6.84
CA PRO A 307 13.74 7.57 6.33
C PRO A 307 13.82 7.23 4.84
N GLY A 308 13.12 6.19 4.40
CA GLY A 308 13.01 5.89 2.97
C GLY A 308 12.25 7.01 2.25
N ASP A 309 12.75 7.43 1.10
CA ASP A 309 12.06 8.32 0.15
C ASP A 309 10.86 7.61 -0.50
#